data_AF-A0A495V025-F1
#
_entry.id   AF-A0A495V025-F1
#
_cell.length_a   1.000
_cell.length_b   1.000
_cell.length_c   1.000
_cell.angle_alpha   90.00
_cell.angle_beta   90.00
_cell.angle_gamma   90.00
#
_symmetry.space_group_name_H-M   'P 1'
#
loop_
_entity.id
_entity.type
_entity.pdbx_description
1 polymer ?
#
loop_
_entity_poly.entity_id
_entity_poly.type
_entity_poly.pdbx_seq_one_letter_code
_entity_poly.pdbx_strand_id
1 'polypeptide(L)'
;MVKKVVLFVFVSLFVFSGAYAMNLSSSDMERFITTTEALAPYFDELDDDRDDDDDDDDEEEDDIGILDVESTKQLILEDMSGKPEVRNIVGSNGYASMEDYAEQYAHIIRAYIASSARGQIGELESSMASMSPEQRQSFQGSPVFQMVSEMKIQLASVPESHIQAITPYMPQLQEVFGHDDDEDDFL
;
A
#
# COMPACT_ATOMS: atom_id res chain seq x y z
N MET A 1 8.68 65.45 2.19
CA MET A 1 8.80 64.36 1.20
C MET A 1 10.03 63.52 1.54
N VAL A 2 9.87 62.40 2.24
CA VAL A 2 10.94 61.42 2.51
C VAL A 2 10.34 60.01 2.53
N LYS A 3 10.73 59.24 1.50
CA LYS A 3 11.01 57.79 1.38
C LYS A 3 10.05 56.71 1.94
N LYS A 4 9.53 55.95 0.95
CA LYS A 4 9.15 54.53 0.89
C LYS A 4 9.94 53.60 1.85
N VAL A 5 9.29 52.53 2.33
CA VAL A 5 9.65 51.09 2.15
C VAL A 5 8.75 50.26 3.09
N VAL A 6 7.71 49.61 2.55
CA VAL A 6 7.56 48.14 2.46
C VAL A 6 7.68 47.42 3.82
N LEU A 7 6.54 47.12 4.45
CA LEU A 7 6.44 46.08 5.47
C LEU A 7 5.85 44.84 4.79
N PHE A 8 6.74 44.00 4.26
CA PHE A 8 6.47 42.74 3.59
C PHE A 8 6.26 41.65 4.67
N VAL A 9 5.18 40.88 4.51
CA VAL A 9 5.09 39.44 4.80
C VAL A 9 5.46 39.00 6.23
N PHE A 10 4.44 38.91 7.08
CA PHE A 10 4.44 38.10 8.30
C PHE A 10 3.30 37.07 8.24
N VAL A 11 3.25 36.31 7.14
CA VAL A 11 2.34 35.17 6.96
C VAL A 11 3.19 34.00 6.51
N SER A 12 2.99 32.86 7.16
CA SER A 12 3.58 31.54 6.86
C SER A 12 4.81 31.14 7.68
N LEU A 13 4.66 31.09 9.01
CA LEU A 13 5.30 30.06 9.83
C LEU A 13 4.21 29.15 10.39
N PHE A 14 3.39 28.59 9.50
CA PHE A 14 2.72 27.33 9.80
C PHE A 14 3.76 26.25 9.54
N VAL A 15 4.47 25.90 10.60
CA VAL A 15 5.37 24.74 10.64
C VAL A 15 4.47 23.52 10.49
N PHE A 16 4.41 23.00 9.26
CA PHE A 16 3.81 21.72 8.95
C PHE A 16 4.66 20.63 9.62
N SER A 17 4.40 20.35 10.90
CA SER A 17 4.72 19.07 11.51
C SER A 17 3.56 18.10 11.25
N GLY A 18 3.30 17.85 9.96
CA GLY A 18 2.50 16.70 9.54
C GLY A 18 3.48 15.59 9.23
N ALA A 19 3.16 14.35 9.63
CA ALA A 19 3.73 13.18 8.98
C ALA A 19 3.74 13.46 7.47
N TYR A 20 4.89 13.27 6.82
CA TYR A 20 5.04 13.53 5.39
C TYR A 20 4.12 12.57 4.64
N ALA A 21 2.85 12.96 4.46
CA ALA A 21 1.98 12.30 3.52
C ALA A 21 2.63 12.53 2.16
N MET A 22 3.17 11.46 1.56
CA MET A 22 3.59 11.49 0.16
C MET A 22 2.44 12.09 -0.64
N ASN A 23 2.69 13.22 -1.30
CA ASN A 23 1.68 13.88 -2.11
C ASN A 23 1.65 13.17 -3.46
N LEU A 24 0.84 12.11 -3.54
CA LEU A 24 0.66 11.32 -4.76
C LEU A 24 -0.14 12.16 -5.78
N SER A 25 0.58 12.83 -6.69
CA SER A 25 -0.06 13.55 -7.79
C SER A 25 -0.56 12.57 -8.86
N SER A 26 -1.42 13.03 -9.78
CA SER A 26 -1.85 12.22 -10.93
C SER A 26 -0.68 11.68 -11.74
N SER A 27 0.35 12.50 -11.97
CA SER A 27 1.55 12.08 -12.69
C SER A 27 2.35 11.03 -11.93
N ASP A 28 2.29 11.02 -10.60
CA ASP A 28 2.95 10.01 -9.78
C ASP A 28 2.22 8.67 -9.88
N MET A 29 0.89 8.68 -9.88
CA MET A 29 0.08 7.48 -10.05
C MET A 29 0.21 6.87 -11.45
N GLU A 30 0.15 7.70 -12.50
CA GLU A 30 0.34 7.23 -13.88
C GLU A 30 1.74 6.62 -14.08
N ARG A 31 2.77 7.28 -13.54
CA ARG A 31 4.14 6.76 -13.56
C ARG A 31 4.24 5.44 -12.79
N PHE A 32 3.65 5.37 -11.60
CA PHE A 32 3.64 4.16 -10.78
C PHE A 32 3.00 2.97 -11.50
N ILE A 33 1.80 3.16 -12.05
CA ILE A 33 1.06 2.11 -12.76
C ILE A 33 1.89 1.63 -13.95
N THR A 34 2.37 2.54 -14.79
CA THR A 34 3.20 2.20 -15.97
C THR A 34 4.45 1.42 -15.59
N THR A 35 5.14 1.84 -14.52
CA THR A 35 6.33 1.13 -14.05
C THR A 35 6.00 -0.25 -13.52
N THR A 36 4.93 -0.38 -12.73
CA THR A 36 4.57 -1.64 -12.09
C THR A 36 4.03 -2.64 -13.11
N GLU A 37 3.24 -2.21 -14.09
CA GLU A 37 2.86 -3.03 -15.26
C GLU A 37 4.09 -3.54 -16.03
N ALA A 38 5.11 -2.69 -16.24
CA ALA A 38 6.34 -3.09 -16.91
C ALA A 38 7.20 -4.05 -16.06
N LEU A 39 7.00 -4.05 -14.75
CA LEU A 39 7.68 -4.94 -13.80
C LEU A 39 6.92 -6.22 -13.52
N ALA A 40 5.65 -6.37 -13.96
CA ALA A 40 4.81 -7.54 -13.72
C ALA A 40 5.55 -8.89 -13.92
N PRO A 41 6.30 -9.11 -15.03
CA PRO A 41 7.00 -10.38 -15.24
C PRO A 41 8.09 -10.70 -14.20
N TYR A 42 8.55 -9.70 -13.44
CA TYR A 42 9.55 -9.87 -12.38
C TYR A 42 8.93 -10.07 -11.00
N PHE A 43 7.62 -9.80 -10.85
CA PHE A 43 6.86 -10.17 -9.67
C PHE A 43 6.45 -11.64 -9.75
N ASP A 44 5.99 -12.10 -10.92
CA ASP A 44 5.62 -13.51 -11.14
C ASP A 44 6.81 -14.48 -10.91
N GLU A 45 8.04 -14.07 -11.25
CA GLU A 45 9.26 -14.83 -10.94
C GLU A 45 9.50 -15.02 -9.42
N LEU A 46 8.91 -14.18 -8.56
CA LEU A 46 9.09 -14.27 -7.10
C LEU A 46 8.17 -15.32 -6.46
N ASP A 47 7.04 -15.64 -7.11
CA ASP A 47 6.09 -16.64 -6.63
C ASP A 47 6.55 -18.06 -7.03
N ASP A 48 7.14 -18.22 -8.22
CA ASP A 48 7.65 -19.51 -8.71
C ASP A 48 8.92 -20.01 -7.95
N ASP A 49 9.75 -19.11 -7.42
CA ASP A 49 11.00 -19.46 -6.71
C ASP A 49 10.77 -19.81 -5.22
N ARG A 50 9.54 -19.67 -4.69
CA ARG A 50 9.19 -19.97 -3.28
C ARG A 50 8.66 -21.39 -3.06
N ASP A 51 8.44 -22.17 -4.12
CA ASP A 51 7.78 -23.48 -4.03
C ASP A 51 8.76 -24.68 -3.89
N ASP A 52 10.08 -24.47 -3.91
CA ASP A 52 11.04 -25.56 -4.16
C ASP A 52 12.11 -25.79 -3.06
N ASP A 53 11.95 -25.29 -1.84
CA ASP A 53 12.80 -25.70 -0.70
C ASP A 53 11.96 -26.18 0.51
N ASP A 54 11.88 -27.52 0.58
CA ASP A 54 11.38 -28.35 1.67
C ASP A 54 11.97 -27.98 3.06
N ASP A 55 11.13 -28.15 4.09
CA ASP A 55 11.47 -28.52 5.46
C ASP A 55 12.37 -27.54 6.27
N ASP A 56 11.77 -26.55 6.92
CA ASP A 56 12.06 -26.25 8.34
C ASP A 56 10.96 -25.36 8.97
N ASP A 57 10.60 -25.70 10.21
CA ASP A 57 9.61 -25.03 11.06
C ASP A 57 9.92 -23.52 11.28
N ASP A 58 8.84 -22.75 11.46
CA ASP A 58 8.80 -21.40 12.08
C ASP A 58 9.20 -20.17 11.23
N GLU A 59 8.53 -19.91 10.10
CA GLU A 59 8.36 -18.54 9.60
C GLU A 59 6.89 -18.28 9.26
N GLU A 60 6.05 -18.19 10.31
CA GLU A 60 4.87 -17.32 10.27
C GLU A 60 5.36 -15.87 10.13
N GLU A 61 5.95 -15.50 8.99
CA GLU A 61 6.23 -14.10 8.70
C GLU A 61 4.89 -13.39 8.56
N ASP A 62 4.58 -12.63 9.60
CA ASP A 62 3.46 -11.70 9.73
C ASP A 62 3.00 -11.17 8.36
N ASP A 63 1.92 -11.73 7.82
CA ASP A 63 1.13 -11.21 6.67
C ASP A 63 0.68 -9.74 6.91
N ILE A 64 0.80 -9.31 8.16
CA ILE A 64 0.60 -7.96 8.68
C ILE A 64 1.73 -6.98 8.28
N GLY A 65 2.92 -7.46 7.92
CA GLY A 65 4.09 -6.67 7.54
C GLY A 65 3.88 -5.81 6.29
N ILE A 66 2.98 -6.22 5.38
CA ILE A 66 2.62 -5.49 4.15
C ILE A 66 1.94 -4.14 4.47
N LEU A 67 1.37 -3.98 5.67
CA LEU A 67 0.78 -2.71 6.11
C LEU A 67 1.82 -1.76 6.70
N ASP A 68 3.03 -2.23 7.01
CA ASP A 68 4.15 -1.36 7.38
C ASP A 68 4.90 -0.89 6.12
N VAL A 69 5.07 0.43 6.03
CA VAL A 69 5.66 1.07 4.84
C VAL A 69 7.15 0.72 4.73
N GLU A 70 7.87 0.64 5.85
CA GLU A 70 9.30 0.40 5.83
C GLU A 70 9.60 -1.07 5.53
N SER A 71 8.84 -2.00 6.13
CA SER A 71 8.93 -3.43 5.81
C SER A 71 8.63 -3.68 4.34
N THR A 72 7.53 -3.13 3.80
CA THR A 72 7.18 -3.30 2.39
C THR A 72 8.22 -2.69 1.45
N LYS A 73 8.77 -1.52 1.81
CA LYS A 73 9.84 -0.89 1.03
C LYS A 73 11.10 -1.77 1.02
N GLN A 74 11.47 -2.36 2.16
CA GLN A 74 12.63 -3.23 2.28
C GLN A 74 12.46 -4.50 1.46
N LEU A 75 11.28 -5.13 1.50
CA LEU A 75 10.94 -6.29 0.69
C LEU A 75 11.16 -6.02 -0.81
N ILE A 76 10.57 -4.93 -1.33
CA ILE A 76 10.75 -4.54 -2.73
C ILE A 76 12.23 -4.28 -3.07
N LEU A 77 12.99 -3.68 -2.15
CA LEU A 77 14.42 -3.44 -2.38
C LEU A 77 15.23 -4.73 -2.40
N GLU A 78 14.96 -5.66 -1.49
CA GLU A 78 15.65 -6.94 -1.44
C GLU A 78 15.43 -7.74 -2.72
N ASP A 79 14.19 -7.87 -3.14
CA ASP A 79 13.80 -8.70 -4.29
C ASP A 79 14.25 -8.11 -5.63
N MET A 80 14.14 -6.79 -5.76
CA MET A 80 14.26 -6.16 -7.08
C MET A 80 15.56 -5.38 -7.27
N SER A 81 16.19 -4.91 -6.20
CA SER A 81 17.38 -4.08 -6.36
C SER A 81 18.54 -4.87 -6.96
N GLY A 82 18.60 -6.20 -6.85
CA GLY A 82 19.65 -7.03 -7.46
C GLY A 82 19.62 -7.10 -8.99
N LYS A 83 18.46 -6.85 -9.61
CA LYS A 83 18.21 -7.09 -11.05
C LYS A 83 18.47 -5.83 -11.89
N PRO A 84 19.51 -5.79 -12.75
CA PRO A 84 19.84 -4.60 -13.56
C PRO A 84 18.70 -4.15 -14.49
N GLU A 85 17.94 -5.10 -15.02
CA GLU A 85 16.79 -4.88 -15.89
C GLU A 85 15.69 -4.12 -15.16
N VAL A 86 15.38 -4.51 -13.92
CA VAL A 86 14.40 -3.82 -13.06
C VAL A 86 14.82 -2.38 -12.79
N ARG A 87 16.10 -2.16 -12.40
CA ARG A 87 16.62 -0.80 -12.20
C ARG A 87 16.50 0.06 -13.46
N ASN A 88 16.74 -0.52 -14.63
CA ASN A 88 16.61 0.19 -15.91
C ASN A 88 15.16 0.56 -16.21
N ILE A 89 14.20 -0.32 -15.93
CA ILE A 89 12.76 -0.04 -16.09
C ILE A 89 12.34 1.10 -15.16
N VAL A 90 12.70 1.01 -13.88
CA VAL A 90 12.41 2.04 -12.87
C VAL A 90 13.00 3.39 -13.26
N GLY A 91 14.28 3.42 -13.64
CA GLY A 91 14.95 4.65 -14.07
C GLY A 91 14.37 5.23 -15.38
N SER A 92 14.02 4.38 -16.35
CA SER A 92 13.46 4.82 -17.64
C SER A 92 12.07 5.43 -17.50
N ASN A 93 11.31 5.02 -16.49
CA ASN A 93 10.02 5.61 -16.15
C ASN A 93 10.12 6.89 -15.30
N GLY A 94 11.34 7.34 -14.96
CA GLY A 94 11.57 8.65 -14.36
C GLY A 94 11.70 8.66 -12.84
N TYR A 95 11.85 7.50 -12.20
CA TYR A 95 12.29 7.44 -10.80
C TYR A 95 13.78 7.78 -10.71
N ALA A 96 14.18 8.49 -9.65
CA ALA A 96 15.59 8.83 -9.45
C ALA A 96 16.39 7.63 -8.91
N SER A 97 15.72 6.67 -8.26
CA SER A 97 16.33 5.49 -7.69
C SER A 97 15.33 4.35 -7.51
N MET A 98 15.84 3.15 -7.22
CA MET A 98 14.99 2.01 -6.84
C MET A 98 14.33 2.26 -5.49
N GLU A 99 15.02 2.95 -4.60
CA GLU A 99 14.56 3.35 -3.27
C GLU A 99 13.34 4.29 -3.34
N ASP A 100 13.33 5.23 -4.29
CA ASP A 100 12.18 6.12 -4.50
C ASP A 100 10.96 5.35 -5.02
N TYR A 101 11.18 4.37 -5.90
CA TYR A 101 10.11 3.51 -6.40
C TYR A 101 9.54 2.62 -5.30
N ALA A 102 10.40 1.94 -4.53
CA ALA A 102 9.99 1.08 -3.43
C ALA A 102 9.21 1.83 -2.34
N GLU A 103 9.63 3.05 -2.01
CA GLU A 103 8.90 3.90 -1.05
C GLU A 103 7.51 4.28 -1.58
N GLN A 104 7.42 4.65 -2.86
CA GLN A 104 6.14 4.95 -3.49
C GLN A 104 5.24 3.71 -3.58
N TYR A 105 5.80 2.55 -3.93
CA TYR A 105 5.10 1.27 -3.96
C TYR A 105 4.46 0.97 -2.61
N ALA A 106 5.26 1.01 -1.52
CA ALA A 106 4.80 0.72 -0.17
C ALA A 106 3.64 1.63 0.28
N HIS A 107 3.68 2.91 -0.06
CA HIS A 107 2.57 3.82 0.24
C HIS A 107 1.31 3.53 -0.59
N ILE A 108 1.46 3.20 -1.88
CA ILE A 108 0.34 2.95 -2.78
C ILE A 108 -0.33 1.62 -2.46
N ILE A 109 0.42 0.53 -2.27
CA ILE A 109 -0.14 -0.79 -1.94
C ILE A 109 -0.88 -0.74 -0.59
N ARG A 110 -0.30 -0.08 0.41
CA ARG A 110 -0.95 0.12 1.71
C ARG A 110 -2.24 0.92 1.60
N ALA A 111 -2.26 1.98 0.78
CA ALA A 111 -3.47 2.74 0.53
C ALA A 111 -4.52 1.91 -0.23
N TYR A 112 -4.09 1.09 -1.19
CA TYR A 112 -4.93 0.18 -1.95
C TYR A 112 -5.61 -0.84 -1.02
N ILE A 113 -4.84 -1.54 -0.18
CA ILE A 113 -5.38 -2.48 0.81
C ILE A 113 -6.35 -1.76 1.76
N ALA A 114 -6.01 -0.57 2.24
CA ALA A 114 -6.91 0.21 3.09
C ALA A 114 -8.23 0.59 2.40
N SER A 115 -8.17 0.94 1.12
CA SER A 115 -9.34 1.27 0.31
C SER A 115 -10.23 0.04 0.09
N SER A 116 -9.64 -1.09 -0.28
CA SER A 116 -10.33 -2.36 -0.54
C SER A 116 -10.94 -2.96 0.73
N ALA A 117 -10.21 -2.94 1.85
CA ALA A 117 -10.66 -3.50 3.13
C ALA A 117 -11.77 -2.69 3.80
N ARG A 118 -11.91 -1.38 3.52
CA ARG A 118 -12.96 -0.53 4.13
C ARG A 118 -14.37 -1.06 3.90
N GLY A 119 -14.65 -1.59 2.70
CA GLY A 119 -15.94 -2.19 2.38
C GLY A 119 -16.22 -3.42 3.23
N GLN A 120 -15.26 -4.36 3.23
CA GLN A 120 -15.36 -5.63 3.96
C GLN A 120 -15.47 -5.44 5.48
N ILE A 121 -14.68 -4.51 6.05
CA ILE A 121 -14.77 -4.16 7.48
C ILE A 121 -16.15 -3.59 7.82
N GLY A 122 -16.69 -2.70 6.97
CA GLY A 122 -18.02 -2.11 7.17
C GLY A 122 -19.15 -3.15 7.11
N GLU A 123 -19.04 -4.13 6.21
CA GLU A 123 -19.98 -5.24 6.11
C GLU A 123 -19.92 -6.16 7.33
N LEU A 124 -18.71 -6.45 7.82
CA LEU A 124 -18.54 -7.21 9.05
C LEU A 124 -19.15 -6.49 10.25
N GLU A 125 -18.90 -5.19 10.41
CA GLU A 125 -19.47 -4.39 11.50
C GLU A 125 -21.01 -4.38 11.45
N SER A 126 -21.57 -4.24 10.25
CA SER A 126 -23.02 -4.31 10.02
C SER A 126 -23.58 -5.68 10.38
N SER A 127 -22.86 -6.75 10.01
CA SER A 127 -23.23 -8.13 10.35
C SER A 127 -23.19 -8.36 11.86
N MET A 128 -22.14 -7.87 12.54
CA MET A 128 -22.02 -7.92 14.00
C MET A 128 -23.14 -7.17 14.71
N ALA A 129 -23.61 -6.04 14.16
CA ALA A 129 -24.73 -5.28 14.72
C ALA A 129 -26.04 -6.09 14.71
N SER A 130 -26.21 -7.01 13.76
CA SER A 130 -27.37 -7.89 13.65
C SER A 130 -27.31 -9.16 14.51
N MET A 131 -26.13 -9.52 15.04
CA MET A 131 -25.96 -10.70 15.90
C MET A 131 -26.63 -10.53 17.27
N SER A 132 -27.06 -11.64 17.87
CA SER A 132 -27.45 -11.66 19.28
C SER A 132 -26.26 -11.33 20.19
N PRO A 133 -26.48 -10.83 21.42
CA PRO A 133 -25.39 -10.51 22.34
C PRO A 133 -24.42 -11.67 22.60
N GLU A 134 -24.95 -12.89 22.73
CA GLU A 134 -24.18 -14.11 22.97
C GLU A 134 -23.29 -14.47 21.77
N GLN A 135 -23.83 -14.41 20.56
CA GLN A 135 -23.07 -14.65 19.33
C GLN A 135 -21.98 -13.59 19.11
N ARG A 136 -22.30 -12.32 19.38
CA ARG A 136 -21.33 -11.23 19.26
C ARG A 136 -20.17 -11.41 20.24
N GLN A 137 -20.44 -11.78 21.49
CA GLN A 137 -19.40 -12.02 22.48
C GLN A 137 -18.53 -13.21 22.10
N SER A 138 -19.13 -14.30 21.58
CA SER A 138 -18.37 -15.45 21.08
C SER A 138 -17.48 -15.08 19.89
N PHE A 139 -17.98 -14.28 18.95
CA PHE A 139 -17.21 -13.83 17.80
C PHE A 139 -16.06 -12.89 18.20
N GLN A 140 -16.31 -11.95 19.11
CA GLN A 140 -15.29 -11.04 19.63
C GLN A 140 -14.15 -11.76 20.38
N GLY A 141 -14.41 -12.95 20.92
CA GLY A 141 -13.39 -13.81 21.52
C GLY A 141 -12.63 -14.70 20.53
N SER A 142 -12.99 -14.69 19.24
CA SER A 142 -12.36 -15.53 18.23
C SER A 142 -11.03 -14.93 17.71
N PRO A 143 -10.08 -15.77 17.27
CA PRO A 143 -8.86 -15.29 16.60
C PRO A 143 -9.14 -14.44 15.36
N VAL A 144 -10.19 -14.77 14.60
CA VAL A 144 -10.59 -14.00 13.40
C VAL A 144 -10.92 -12.55 13.74
N PHE A 145 -11.64 -12.32 14.85
CA PHE A 145 -11.94 -10.95 15.26
C PHE A 145 -10.69 -10.18 15.72
N GLN A 146 -9.72 -10.85 16.34
CA GLN A 146 -8.45 -10.23 16.74
C GLN A 146 -7.69 -9.76 15.50
N MET A 147 -7.53 -10.64 14.50
CA MET A 147 -6.89 -10.32 13.23
C MET A 147 -7.56 -9.14 12.52
N VAL A 148 -8.90 -9.16 12.39
CA VAL A 148 -9.63 -8.04 11.76
C VAL A 148 -9.51 -6.75 12.58
N SER A 149 -9.51 -6.84 13.92
CA SER A 149 -9.34 -5.69 14.79
C SER A 149 -7.95 -5.07 14.65
N GLU A 150 -6.90 -5.90 14.56
CA GLU A 150 -5.52 -5.45 14.36
C GLU A 150 -5.33 -4.82 12.98
N MET A 151 -5.82 -5.48 11.93
CA MET A 151 -5.86 -4.90 10.58
C MET A 151 -6.56 -3.54 10.60
N LYS A 152 -7.74 -3.43 11.23
CA LYS A 152 -8.46 -2.17 11.33
C LYS A 152 -7.64 -1.07 12.03
N ILE A 153 -6.91 -1.41 13.09
CA ILE A 153 -6.03 -0.45 13.80
C ILE A 153 -4.92 0.05 12.86
N GLN A 154 -4.31 -0.85 12.10
CA GLN A 154 -3.22 -0.51 11.20
C GLN A 154 -3.70 0.32 10.00
N LEU A 155 -4.83 -0.07 9.40
CA LEU A 155 -5.46 0.66 8.31
C LEU A 155 -5.97 2.05 8.73
N ALA A 156 -6.37 2.22 9.99
CA ALA A 156 -6.77 3.53 10.52
C ALA A 156 -5.62 4.56 10.53
N SER A 157 -4.37 4.11 10.44
CA SER A 157 -3.20 5.00 10.33
C SER A 157 -2.80 5.35 8.90
N VAL A 158 -3.51 4.83 7.89
CA VAL A 158 -3.32 5.24 6.49
C VAL A 158 -3.88 6.65 6.29
N PRO A 159 -3.08 7.61 5.78
CA PRO A 159 -3.56 8.95 5.50
C PRO A 159 -4.72 8.96 4.50
N GLU A 160 -5.81 9.66 4.84
CA GLU A 160 -6.98 9.79 3.95
C GLU A 160 -6.60 10.39 2.59
N SER A 161 -5.60 11.28 2.56
CA SER A 161 -5.08 11.86 1.33
C SER A 161 -4.49 10.82 0.38
N HIS A 162 -3.90 9.72 0.90
CA HIS A 162 -3.38 8.63 0.08
C HIS A 162 -4.52 7.85 -0.56
N ILE A 163 -5.55 7.52 0.23
CA ILE A 163 -6.75 6.83 -0.25
C ILE A 163 -7.47 7.66 -1.32
N GLN A 164 -7.62 8.97 -1.10
CA GLN A 164 -8.20 9.88 -2.08
C GLN A 164 -7.38 10.00 -3.36
N ALA A 165 -6.05 9.96 -3.27
CA ALA A 165 -5.17 10.03 -4.42
C ALA A 165 -5.27 8.78 -5.31
N ILE A 166 -5.41 7.60 -4.71
CA ILE A 166 -5.52 6.34 -5.46
C ILE A 166 -6.94 6.05 -5.95
N THR A 167 -7.97 6.61 -5.32
CA THR A 167 -9.39 6.33 -5.64
C THR A 167 -9.71 6.39 -7.14
N PRO A 168 -9.27 7.42 -7.91
CA PRO A 168 -9.54 7.49 -9.34
C PRO A 168 -8.88 6.38 -10.18
N TYR A 169 -7.86 5.73 -9.62
CA TYR A 169 -7.02 4.71 -10.29
C TYR A 169 -7.30 3.29 -9.79
N MET A 170 -8.27 3.09 -8.90
CA MET A 170 -8.59 1.77 -8.34
C MET A 170 -8.81 0.68 -9.41
N PRO A 171 -9.45 0.94 -10.57
CA PRO A 171 -9.56 -0.06 -11.63
C PRO A 171 -8.20 -0.52 -12.16
N GLN A 172 -7.28 0.42 -12.45
CA GLN A 172 -5.94 0.06 -12.93
C GLN A 172 -5.08 -0.59 -11.84
N LEU A 173 -5.21 -0.13 -10.59
CA LEU A 173 -4.52 -0.76 -9.47
C LEU A 173 -5.03 -2.18 -9.22
N GLN A 174 -6.31 -2.46 -9.48
CA GLN A 174 -6.85 -3.82 -9.44
C GLN A 174 -6.29 -4.68 -10.58
N GLU A 175 -6.09 -4.12 -11.77
CA GLU A 175 -5.42 -4.85 -12.85
C GLU A 175 -3.95 -5.15 -12.51
N VAL A 176 -3.26 -4.24 -11.83
CA VAL A 176 -1.84 -4.43 -11.47
C VAL A 176 -1.62 -5.34 -10.25
N PHE A 177 -2.52 -5.29 -9.25
CA PHE A 177 -2.37 -6.03 -8.00
C PHE A 177 -3.32 -7.22 -7.83
N GLY A 178 -4.32 -7.36 -8.70
CA GLY A 178 -5.38 -8.36 -8.56
C GLY A 178 -5.29 -9.50 -9.56
N HIS A 179 -4.11 -9.78 -10.10
CA HIS A 179 -3.89 -10.78 -11.16
C HIS A 179 -3.72 -12.22 -10.65
N ASP A 180 -4.34 -12.58 -9.52
CA ASP A 180 -4.14 -13.91 -8.91
C ASP A 180 -5.30 -14.90 -9.09
N ASP A 181 -6.46 -14.54 -9.67
CA ASP A 181 -7.66 -15.40 -9.53
C ASP A 181 -8.48 -15.73 -10.80
N ASP A 182 -8.15 -15.25 -12.01
CA ASP A 182 -9.09 -15.38 -13.16
C ASP A 182 -8.60 -16.20 -14.38
N GLU A 183 -7.43 -16.86 -14.36
CA GLU A 183 -6.96 -17.67 -15.52
C GLU A 183 -7.10 -19.21 -15.38
N ASP A 184 -7.56 -19.74 -14.24
CA ASP A 184 -7.66 -21.20 -14.01
C ASP A 184 -9.08 -21.79 -13.98
N ASP A 185 -10.09 -21.06 -14.48
CA ASP A 185 -11.49 -21.54 -14.51
C ASP A 185 -12.03 -21.80 -15.94
N PHE A 186 -11.14 -22.09 -16.90
CA PHE A 186 -11.53 -22.68 -18.19
C PHE A 186 -10.50 -23.70 -18.69
N LEU A 187 -10.73 -24.99 -18.41
CA LEU A 187 -10.75 -26.09 -19.39
C LEU A 187 -11.28 -27.42 -18.81
#